data_AF-A0A7C1F004-F1
#
_entry.id   AF-A0A7C1F004-F1
#
_cell.length_a   1.000
_cell.length_b   1.000
_cell.length_c   1.000
_cell.angle_alpha   90.00
_cell.angle_beta   90.00
_cell.angle_gamma   90.00
#
_symmetry.space_group_name_H-M   'P 1'
#
loop_
_entity.id
_entity.type
_entity.pdbx_description
1 polymer ?
#
loop_
_entity_poly.entity_id
_entity_poly.type
_entity_poly.pdbx_seq_one_letter_code
_entity_poly.pdbx_strand_id
1 'polypeptide(L)'
;MPRPVFHIRRVSTTIYFLFWFLLLASCVPADPPAVLTNTPGVPIRIDDQRVYTEAFSLEYPNGWRVITSAADAPLSLIFAAPGNCALIEISVSDAALVDSLGADCPADVESLTREVALDDTSVFIRGLAPSADLDTFTPLFDTIIDSLQPTTP
;
A
#
# COMPACT_ATOMS: atom_id res chain seq x y z
N MET A 1 44.81 -39.59 55.90
CA MET A 1 44.65 -38.61 54.80
C MET A 1 43.32 -38.87 54.11
N PRO A 2 42.25 -38.06 54.34
CA PRO A 2 40.96 -38.28 53.69
C PRO A 2 40.82 -37.44 52.41
N ARG A 3 40.32 -38.06 51.34
CA ARG A 3 39.97 -37.40 50.06
C ARG A 3 38.58 -36.73 50.17
N PRO A 4 38.38 -35.51 49.65
CA PRO A 4 37.05 -34.92 49.56
C PRO A 4 36.29 -35.50 48.37
N VAL A 5 35.06 -35.98 48.65
CA VAL A 5 34.08 -36.46 47.68
C VAL A 5 33.23 -35.27 47.25
N PHE A 6 33.26 -34.90 45.97
CA PHE A 6 32.40 -33.86 45.40
C PHE A 6 31.01 -34.42 45.10
N HIS A 7 30.02 -33.99 45.88
CA HIS A 7 28.61 -34.23 45.61
C HIS A 7 28.11 -33.32 44.47
N ILE A 8 28.13 -33.84 43.24
CA ILE A 8 27.34 -33.29 42.13
C ILE A 8 25.91 -33.80 42.31
N ARG A 9 24.98 -32.98 42.81
CA ARG A 9 23.55 -33.33 42.80
C ARG A 9 22.65 -32.11 42.58
N ARG A 10 21.81 -32.23 41.54
CA ARG A 10 20.46 -31.63 41.38
C ARG A 10 20.34 -30.13 41.03
N VAL A 11 21.04 -29.65 40.00
CA VAL A 11 20.76 -28.30 39.41
C VAL A 11 19.86 -28.39 38.15
N SER A 12 19.63 -29.59 37.60
CA SER A 12 19.06 -29.73 36.25
C SER A 12 17.56 -29.44 36.12
N THR A 13 16.72 -29.68 37.13
CA THR A 13 15.25 -29.62 36.96
C THR A 13 14.70 -28.19 37.13
N THR A 14 15.34 -27.38 37.97
CA THR A 14 14.91 -26.00 38.26
C THR A 14 15.13 -25.08 37.06
N ILE A 15 16.20 -25.31 36.29
CA ILE A 15 16.53 -24.51 35.10
C ILE A 15 15.49 -24.74 33.99
N TYR A 16 15.06 -25.99 33.77
CA TYR A 16 14.03 -26.30 32.77
C TYR A 16 12.67 -25.66 33.11
N PHE A 17 12.30 -25.64 34.39
CA PHE A 17 11.03 -25.06 34.82
C PHE A 17 11.03 -23.52 34.68
N LEU A 18 12.15 -22.87 35.00
CA LEU A 18 12.33 -21.44 34.83
C LEU A 18 12.31 -21.03 33.34
N PHE A 19 12.97 -21.82 32.49
CA PHE A 19 12.98 -21.57 31.04
C PHE A 19 11.58 -21.71 30.42
N TRP A 20 10.80 -22.71 30.85
CA TRP A 20 9.41 -22.87 30.41
C TRP A 20 8.50 -21.71 30.86
N PHE A 21 8.69 -21.20 32.08
CA PHE A 21 7.94 -20.04 32.56
C PHE A 21 8.29 -18.75 31.80
N LEU A 22 9.53 -18.57 31.36
CA LEU A 22 9.95 -17.43 30.54
C LEU A 22 9.30 -17.44 29.14
N LEU A 23 9.11 -18.61 28.53
CA LEU A 23 8.46 -18.73 27.22
C LEU A 23 6.95 -18.42 27.27
N LEU A 24 6.29 -18.59 28.43
CA LEU A 24 4.87 -18.28 28.59
C LEU A 24 4.61 -16.79 28.90
N ALA A 25 5.64 -16.03 29.28
CA ALA A 25 5.53 -14.62 29.61
C ALA A 25 5.67 -13.66 28.41
N SER A 26 5.89 -14.17 27.19
CA SER A 26 6.08 -13.34 25.99
C SER A 26 4.77 -12.87 25.34
N CYS A 27 3.61 -13.16 25.92
CA CYS A 27 2.33 -12.68 25.42
C CYS A 27 2.04 -11.28 26.02
N VAL A 28 2.77 -10.27 25.54
CA VAL A 28 2.49 -8.87 25.86
C VAL A 28 1.45 -8.37 24.86
N PRO A 29 0.31 -7.80 25.30
CA PRO A 29 -0.64 -7.15 24.41
C PRO A 29 0.07 -6.07 23.60
N ALA A 30 -0.02 -6.14 22.28
CA ALA A 30 0.52 -5.10 21.42
C ALA A 30 -0.42 -3.89 21.47
N ASP A 31 -0.02 -2.84 22.20
CA ASP A 31 -0.70 -1.55 22.10
C ASP A 31 -0.38 -0.93 20.72
N PRO A 32 -1.40 -0.39 20.01
CA PRO A 32 -1.14 0.28 18.75
C PRO A 32 -0.26 1.52 18.98
N PRO A 33 0.72 1.78 18.11
CA PRO A 33 1.59 2.94 18.26
C PRO A 33 0.78 4.24 18.14
N ALA A 34 1.15 5.26 18.93
CA ALA A 34 0.47 6.56 18.99
C ALA A 34 0.39 7.32 17.65
N VAL A 35 1.13 6.88 16.62
CA VAL A 35 1.03 7.43 15.26
C VAL A 35 -0.33 7.12 14.63
N LEU A 36 -0.90 5.93 14.85
CA LEU A 36 -2.17 5.53 14.25
C LEU A 36 -3.35 6.34 14.80
N THR A 37 -3.26 6.83 16.03
CA THR A 37 -4.29 7.68 16.64
C THR A 37 -4.28 9.12 16.14
N ASN A 38 -3.17 9.59 15.56
CA ASN A 38 -2.99 10.99 15.16
C ASN A 38 -2.98 11.20 13.64
N THR A 39 -3.04 10.14 12.84
CA THR A 39 -3.18 10.20 11.38
C THR A 39 -4.41 9.39 10.93
N PRO A 40 -5.63 9.81 11.33
CA PRO A 40 -6.84 9.17 10.84
C PRO A 40 -6.92 9.37 9.32
N GLY A 41 -7.10 8.28 8.59
CA GLY A 41 -7.26 8.30 7.14
C GLY A 41 -7.94 7.04 6.65
N VAL A 42 -8.41 7.08 5.41
CA VAL A 42 -9.10 5.95 4.78
C VAL A 42 -8.12 4.77 4.70
N PRO A 43 -8.49 3.56 5.18
CA PRO A 43 -7.63 2.40 5.06
C PRO A 43 -7.44 2.03 3.59
N ILE A 44 -6.18 1.82 3.19
CA ILE A 44 -5.80 1.35 1.87
C ILE A 44 -5.01 0.06 2.06
N ARG A 45 -5.46 -1.01 1.41
CA ARG A 45 -4.76 -2.30 1.38
C ARG A 45 -4.19 -2.51 -0.01
N ILE A 46 -2.92 -2.91 -0.08
CA ILE A 46 -2.24 -3.24 -1.34
C ILE A 46 -1.81 -4.69 -1.23
N ASP A 47 -2.18 -5.51 -2.22
CA ASP A 47 -1.87 -6.93 -2.27
C ASP A 47 -1.47 -7.30 -3.70
N ASP A 48 -0.31 -7.93 -3.87
CA ASP A 48 0.31 -8.22 -5.16
C ASP A 48 0.21 -7.05 -6.16
N GLN A 49 -0.78 -7.09 -7.05
CA GLN A 49 -1.03 -6.12 -8.13
C GLN A 49 -2.40 -5.43 -8.01
N ARG A 50 -3.06 -5.48 -6.85
CA ARG A 50 -4.37 -4.85 -6.62
C ARG A 50 -4.32 -3.91 -5.41
N VAL A 51 -4.98 -2.77 -5.58
CA VAL A 51 -5.26 -1.83 -4.50
C VAL A 51 -6.73 -1.96 -4.11
N TYR A 52 -6.97 -2.00 -2.80
CA TYR A 52 -8.30 -2.03 -2.20
C TYR A 52 -8.47 -0.79 -1.34
N THR A 53 -9.54 -0.05 -1.60
CA THR A 53 -9.97 1.11 -0.82
C THR A 53 -11.40 0.87 -0.34
N GLU A 54 -11.97 1.78 0.45
CA GLU A 54 -13.38 1.70 0.83
C GLU A 54 -14.33 1.98 -0.34
N ALA A 55 -13.90 2.76 -1.35
CA ALA A 55 -14.76 3.15 -2.49
C ALA A 55 -14.64 2.18 -3.68
N PHE A 56 -13.44 1.68 -3.94
CA PHE A 56 -13.16 0.84 -5.10
C PHE A 56 -11.94 -0.07 -4.89
N SER A 57 -11.83 -1.06 -5.77
CA SER A 57 -10.59 -1.82 -5.99
C SER A 57 -10.20 -1.80 -7.46
N LEU A 58 -8.90 -1.81 -7.74
CA LEU A 58 -8.38 -1.86 -9.10
C LEU A 58 -6.98 -2.48 -9.15
N GLU A 59 -6.63 -3.03 -10.30
CA GLU A 59 -5.29 -3.54 -10.58
C GLU A 59 -4.35 -2.42 -11.02
N TYR A 60 -3.06 -2.60 -10.79
CA TYR A 60 -2.03 -1.67 -11.23
C TYR A 60 -0.88 -2.41 -11.94
N PRO A 61 -0.17 -1.76 -12.88
CA PRO A 61 0.83 -2.45 -13.67
C PRO A 61 2.03 -2.91 -12.84
N ASN A 62 2.64 -4.01 -13.28
CA ASN A 62 3.85 -4.53 -12.68
C ASN A 62 5.01 -3.52 -12.70
N GLY A 63 5.68 -3.39 -11.57
CA GLY A 63 6.83 -2.49 -11.41
C GLY A 63 6.47 -1.02 -11.27
N TRP A 64 5.17 -0.68 -11.28
CA TRP A 64 4.72 0.67 -11.00
C TRP A 64 4.62 0.88 -9.48
N ARG A 65 4.87 2.12 -9.07
CA ARG A 65 4.72 2.54 -7.68
C ARG A 65 3.29 3.00 -7.44
N VAL A 66 2.75 2.66 -6.28
CA VAL A 66 1.48 3.21 -5.79
C VAL A 66 1.79 4.31 -4.78
N ILE A 67 1.23 5.50 -4.99
CA ILE A 67 1.34 6.65 -4.10
C ILE A 67 -0.07 7.00 -3.64
N THR A 68 -0.28 7.10 -2.33
CA THR A 68 -1.58 7.41 -1.74
C THR A 68 -1.67 8.88 -1.34
N SER A 69 -2.88 9.43 -1.29
CA SER A 69 -3.12 10.74 -0.71
C SER A 69 -2.73 10.82 0.77
N ALA A 70 -2.63 12.05 1.28
CA ALA A 70 -2.50 12.29 2.70
C ALA A 70 -3.73 11.77 3.46
N ALA A 71 -3.54 11.36 4.72
CA ALA A 71 -4.60 10.74 5.52
C ALA A 71 -5.85 11.63 5.69
N ASP A 72 -5.67 12.96 5.71
CA ASP A 72 -6.72 13.98 5.87
C ASP A 72 -7.22 14.56 4.53
N ALA A 73 -6.72 14.07 3.39
CA ALA A 73 -7.15 14.49 2.07
C ALA A 73 -8.21 13.53 1.49
N PRO A 74 -8.98 13.96 0.48
CA PRO A 74 -9.83 13.04 -0.28
C PRO A 74 -9.03 11.83 -0.80
N LEU A 75 -9.71 10.68 -0.93
CA LEU A 75 -9.09 9.45 -1.44
C LEU A 75 -8.58 9.67 -2.86
N SER A 76 -7.25 9.63 -3.03
CA SER A 76 -6.61 9.58 -4.33
C SER A 76 -5.41 8.64 -4.34
N LEU A 77 -5.14 8.08 -5.52
CA LEU A 77 -4.03 7.19 -5.81
C LEU A 77 -3.31 7.69 -7.05
N ILE A 78 -1.99 7.54 -7.07
CA ILE A 78 -1.17 7.73 -8.27
C ILE A 78 -0.38 6.45 -8.51
N PHE A 79 -0.58 5.84 -9.67
CA PHE A 79 0.29 4.80 -10.19
C PHE A 79 1.36 5.47 -11.03
N ALA A 80 2.62 5.30 -10.63
CA ALA A 80 3.75 5.91 -11.31
C ALA A 80 4.63 4.86 -11.98
N ALA A 81 4.83 5.01 -13.29
CA ALA A 81 5.74 4.18 -14.06
C ALA A 81 7.19 4.31 -13.57
N PRO A 82 8.06 3.32 -13.82
CA PRO A 82 9.50 3.48 -13.68
C PRO A 82 9.98 4.74 -14.43
N GLY A 83 10.69 5.63 -13.73
CA GLY A 83 11.14 6.92 -14.28
C GLY A 83 10.16 8.09 -14.13
N ASN A 84 8.94 7.86 -13.63
CA ASN A 84 7.92 8.88 -13.35
C ASN A 84 7.45 9.71 -14.57
N CYS A 85 7.57 9.16 -15.79
CA CYS A 85 7.13 9.84 -17.02
C CYS A 85 5.80 9.36 -17.58
N ALA A 86 5.23 8.31 -17.00
CA ALA A 86 3.83 7.98 -17.19
C ALA A 86 3.16 7.79 -15.83
N LEU A 87 1.97 8.36 -15.66
CA LEU A 87 1.20 8.34 -14.42
C LEU A 87 -0.24 7.96 -14.72
N ILE A 88 -0.89 7.32 -13.75
CA ILE A 88 -2.33 7.14 -13.72
C ILE A 88 -2.82 7.60 -12.36
N GLU A 89 -3.58 8.67 -12.36
CA GLU A 89 -4.16 9.30 -11.18
C GLU A 89 -5.62 8.84 -11.06
N ILE A 90 -6.02 8.39 -9.88
CA ILE A 90 -7.34 7.87 -9.59
C ILE A 90 -7.87 8.60 -8.36
N SER A 91 -9.09 9.11 -8.41
CA SER A 91 -9.68 9.87 -7.31
C SER A 91 -11.20 9.77 -7.27
N VAL A 92 -11.79 9.89 -6.08
CA VAL A 92 -13.25 10.08 -5.91
C VAL A 92 -13.67 11.55 -6.05
N SER A 93 -12.71 12.45 -6.29
CA SER A 93 -12.92 13.88 -6.51
C SER A 93 -11.96 14.40 -7.59
N ASP A 94 -12.51 14.97 -8.66
CA ASP A 94 -11.73 15.57 -9.76
C ASP A 94 -10.71 16.61 -9.27
N ALA A 95 -11.06 17.38 -8.22
CA ALA A 95 -10.19 18.39 -7.63
C ALA A 95 -8.91 17.83 -6.96
N ALA A 96 -8.82 16.52 -6.73
CA ALA A 96 -7.66 15.88 -6.11
C ALA A 96 -6.67 15.29 -7.13
N LEU A 97 -6.94 15.42 -8.44
CA LEU A 97 -5.99 15.06 -9.49
C LEU A 97 -4.94 16.17 -9.65
N VAL A 98 -3.65 15.82 -9.66
CA VAL A 98 -2.54 16.78 -9.64
C VAL A 98 -1.49 16.42 -10.67
N ASP A 99 -1.27 17.28 -11.67
CA ASP A 99 -0.23 17.09 -12.69
C ASP A 99 1.16 17.06 -12.06
N SER A 100 1.71 15.86 -11.89
CA SER A 100 2.91 15.64 -11.07
C SER A 100 3.94 14.74 -11.75
N LEU A 101 4.18 14.96 -13.06
CA LEU A 101 5.26 14.28 -13.78
C LEU A 101 6.64 14.69 -13.27
N GLY A 102 7.60 13.78 -13.42
CA GLY A 102 9.01 14.04 -13.09
C GLY A 102 9.58 15.18 -13.94
N ALA A 103 10.50 15.95 -13.36
CA ALA A 103 11.14 17.09 -14.04
C ALA A 103 11.97 16.68 -15.28
N ASP A 104 12.39 15.42 -15.36
CA ASP A 104 13.21 14.87 -16.46
C ASP A 104 12.37 14.30 -17.61
N CYS A 105 11.04 14.43 -17.54
CA CYS A 105 10.15 13.89 -18.57
C CYS A 105 10.04 14.82 -19.78
N PRO A 106 9.72 14.27 -20.97
CA PRO A 106 9.46 15.08 -22.15
C PRO A 106 8.40 16.16 -21.89
N ALA A 107 8.55 17.31 -22.54
CA ALA A 107 7.62 18.43 -22.36
C ALA A 107 6.28 18.21 -23.08
N ASP A 108 6.28 17.38 -24.11
CA ASP A 108 5.09 16.95 -24.86
C ASP A 108 4.40 15.79 -24.14
N VAL A 109 3.47 16.15 -23.27
CA VAL A 109 2.65 15.21 -22.49
C VAL A 109 1.21 15.30 -22.95
N GLU A 110 0.58 14.16 -23.09
CA GLU A 110 -0.85 14.05 -23.34
C GLU A 110 -1.57 13.36 -22.18
N SER A 111 -2.82 13.76 -21.99
CA SER A 111 -3.68 13.27 -20.93
C SER A 111 -4.89 12.50 -21.48
N LEU A 112 -5.19 11.35 -20.87
CA LEU A 112 -6.42 10.60 -21.07
C LEU A 112 -7.27 10.72 -19.81
N THR A 113 -8.54 11.13 -19.93
CA THR A 113 -9.44 11.23 -18.76
C THR A 113 -10.66 10.34 -18.95
N ARG A 114 -11.07 9.67 -17.86
CA ARG A 114 -12.30 8.88 -17.77
C ARG A 114 -12.98 9.14 -16.43
N GLU A 115 -14.30 9.12 -16.45
CA GLU A 115 -15.12 9.06 -15.25
C GLU A 115 -15.90 7.75 -15.30
N VAL A 116 -15.87 7.01 -14.20
CA VAL A 116 -16.58 5.73 -14.06
C VAL A 116 -17.49 5.80 -12.85
N ALA A 117 -18.79 5.58 -13.06
CA ALA A 117 -19.74 5.44 -11.98
C ALA A 117 -19.65 4.03 -11.37
N LEU A 118 -19.39 3.95 -10.07
CA LEU A 118 -19.41 2.72 -9.27
C LEU A 118 -20.46 2.87 -8.18
N ASP A 119 -21.61 2.19 -8.36
CA ASP A 119 -22.76 2.30 -7.46
C ASP A 119 -23.14 3.76 -7.17
N ASP A 120 -22.89 4.26 -5.95
CA ASP A 120 -23.21 5.62 -5.49
C ASP A 120 -22.02 6.60 -5.58
N THR A 121 -20.87 6.20 -6.14
CA THR A 121 -19.65 7.01 -6.22
C THR A 121 -19.12 7.14 -7.66
N SER A 122 -18.73 8.34 -8.07
CA SER A 122 -17.95 8.55 -9.30
C SER A 122 -16.46 8.45 -9.01
N VAL A 123 -15.73 7.69 -9.82
CA VAL A 123 -14.28 7.62 -9.81
C VAL A 123 -13.72 8.30 -11.05
N PHE A 124 -12.88 9.30 -10.84
CA PHE A 124 -12.17 10.04 -11.88
C PHE A 124 -10.79 9.43 -12.07
N ILE A 125 -10.45 9.07 -13.31
CA ILE A 125 -9.17 8.46 -13.68
C ILE A 125 -8.53 9.31 -14.76
N ARG A 126 -7.29 9.75 -14.54
CA ARG A 126 -6.49 10.51 -15.50
C ARG A 126 -5.14 9.85 -15.74
N GLY A 127 -4.87 9.47 -16.98
CA GLY A 127 -3.57 8.99 -17.43
C GLY A 127 -2.76 10.13 -18.04
N LEU A 128 -1.48 10.19 -17.73
CA LEU A 128 -0.51 11.14 -18.28
C LEU A 128 0.65 10.34 -18.88
N ALA A 129 1.03 10.62 -20.12
CA ALA A 129 2.19 9.99 -20.77
C ALA A 129 2.79 10.92 -21.83
N PRO A 130 4.04 10.72 -22.26
CA PRO A 130 4.61 11.47 -23.37
C PRO A 130 3.81 11.19 -24.64
N SER A 131 3.59 12.20 -25.48
CA SER A 131 2.85 12.06 -26.74
C SER A 131 3.39 10.94 -27.62
N ALA A 132 4.72 10.76 -27.64
CA ALA A 132 5.38 9.71 -28.40
C ALA A 132 5.02 8.28 -27.96
N ASP A 133 4.60 8.09 -26.70
CA ASP A 133 4.30 6.79 -26.10
C ASP A 133 2.79 6.54 -25.94
N LEU A 134 1.94 7.50 -26.31
CA LEU A 134 0.51 7.48 -26.01
C LEU A 134 -0.21 6.25 -26.59
N ASP A 135 0.15 5.83 -27.80
CA ASP A 135 -0.42 4.62 -28.45
C ASP A 135 -0.11 3.34 -27.67
N THR A 136 1.04 3.28 -26.98
CA THR A 136 1.42 2.14 -26.13
C THR A 136 0.80 2.25 -24.74
N PHE A 137 0.63 3.48 -24.24
CA PHE A 137 0.06 3.75 -22.93
C PHE A 137 -1.46 3.53 -22.89
N THR A 138 -2.18 3.87 -23.96
CA THR A 138 -3.65 3.82 -24.01
C THR A 138 -4.23 2.43 -23.69
N PRO A 139 -3.75 1.31 -24.28
CA PRO A 139 -4.26 -0.02 -23.93
C PRO A 139 -4.01 -0.41 -22.47
N LEU A 140 -2.89 0.04 -21.88
CA LEU A 140 -2.57 -0.19 -20.47
C LEU A 140 -3.50 0.62 -19.56
N PHE A 141 -3.76 1.87 -19.92
CA PHE A 141 -4.72 2.74 -19.26
C PHE A 141 -6.14 2.14 -19.26
N ASP A 142 -6.61 1.68 -20.43
CA ASP A 142 -7.91 1.04 -20.57
C ASP A 142 -7.99 -0.26 -19.75
N THR A 143 -6.93 -1.08 -19.73
CA THR A 143 -6.87 -2.31 -18.90
C THR A 143 -7.07 -2.02 -17.41
N ILE A 144 -6.50 -0.93 -16.91
CA ILE A 144 -6.63 -0.53 -15.50
C ILE A 144 -8.06 -0.09 -15.21
N ILE A 145 -8.67 0.68 -16.10
CA ILE A 145 -10.08 1.08 -15.98
C ILE A 145 -11.00 -0.15 -15.98
N ASP A 146 -10.76 -1.11 -16.88
CA ASP A 146 -11.54 -2.34 -16.97
C ASP A 146 -11.40 -3.22 -15.71
N SER A 147 -10.33 -3.06 -14.94
CA SER A 147 -10.12 -3.76 -13.67
C SER A 147 -10.86 -3.15 -12.48
N LEU A 148 -11.43 -1.95 -12.65
CA LEU A 148 -12.08 -1.19 -11.60
C LEU A 148 -13.38 -1.86 -11.15
N GLN A 149 -13.49 -2.11 -9.84
CA GLN A 149 -14.64 -2.76 -9.23
C GLN A 149 -15.07 -2.01 -7.96
N PRO A 150 -16.38 -1.98 -7.64
CA PRO A 150 -16.83 -1.49 -6.34
C PRO A 150 -16.27 -2.39 -5.24
N THR A 151 -15.86 -1.80 -4.12
CA THR A 151 -15.46 -2.59 -2.95
C THR A 151 -16.71 -3.18 -2.31
N THR A 152 -16.80 -4.51 -2.27
CA THR A 152 -17.89 -5.18 -1.53
C THR A 152 -17.63 -5.07 -0.02
N PRO A 153 -18.63 -4.65 0.78
CA PRO A 153 -18.51 -4.54 2.24
C PRO A 153 -18.36 -5.89 2.95
#